data_AF-A0A174Z6V5-F1
#
_entry.id   AF-A0A174Z6V5-F1
#
_cell.length_a   1.000
_cell.length_b   1.000
_cell.length_c   1.000
_cell.angle_alpha   90.00
_cell.angle_beta   90.00
_cell.angle_gamma   90.00
#
_symmetry.space_group_name_H-M   'P 1'
#
loop_
_entity.id
_entity.type
_entity.pdbx_description
1 polymer ?
#
loop_
_entity_poly.entity_id
_entity_poly.type
_entity_poly.pdbx_seq_one_letter_code
_entity_poly.pdbx_strand_id
1 'polypeptide(L)'
;MDNCKEIQSRIESFEHGNLSLKDEEAFTNHILNCADCREEMEIYYIILYGLEDDSEKRTENIRYSAYLDAFDFTGLVEQKLKDSEAKCLFLRQWTHFTRVRYIFVSTVMVLTALLLIIIKFF
;
A
#
# COMPACT_ATOMS: atom_id res chain seq x y z
N MET A 1 -7.25 22.16 -3.54
CA MET A 1 -5.91 22.70 -3.83
C MET A 1 -4.99 22.69 -2.61
N ASP A 2 -5.47 22.80 -1.37
CA ASP A 2 -4.60 23.03 -0.19
C ASP A 2 -3.77 21.83 0.33
N ASN A 3 -3.75 20.69 -0.37
CA ASN A 3 -2.95 19.51 0.06
C ASN A 3 -2.03 18.97 -1.05
N CYS A 4 -2.00 19.56 -2.26
CA CYS A 4 -1.24 19.00 -3.38
C CYS A 4 0.27 18.89 -3.08
N LYS A 5 0.88 19.92 -2.48
CA LYS A 5 2.32 19.92 -2.17
C LYS A 5 2.72 18.83 -1.19
N GLU A 6 1.88 18.55 -0.20
CA GLU A 6 2.12 17.51 0.79
C GLU A 6 1.92 16.11 0.18
N ILE A 7 0.99 15.95 -0.74
CA ILE A 7 0.83 14.71 -1.50
C ILE A 7 2.02 14.48 -2.44
N GLN A 8 2.45 15.51 -3.15
CA GLN A 8 3.60 15.44 -4.07
C GLN A 8 4.89 15.04 -3.34
N SER A 9 5.13 15.56 -2.13
CA SER A 9 6.32 15.17 -1.34
C SER A 9 6.29 13.72 -0.85
N ARG A 10 5.13 13.06 -0.87
CA ARG A 10 4.96 11.66 -0.48
C ARG A 10 5.16 10.67 -1.64
N ILE A 11 5.32 11.11 -2.88
CA ILE A 11 5.47 10.23 -4.07
C ILE A 11 6.64 9.26 -3.90
N GLU A 12 7.80 9.74 -3.46
CA GLU A 12 8.97 8.89 -3.22
C GLU A 12 8.74 7.90 -2.06
N SER A 13 8.04 8.34 -1.02
CA SER A 13 7.67 7.46 0.11
C SER A 13 6.66 6.38 -0.31
N PHE A 14 5.76 6.71 -1.23
CA PHE A 14 4.83 5.75 -1.84
C PHE A 14 5.60 4.71 -2.66
N GLU A 15 6.55 5.13 -3.51
CA GLU A 15 7.31 4.20 -4.35
C GLU A 15 8.08 3.16 -3.53
N HIS A 16 8.71 3.59 -2.44
CA HIS A 16 9.45 2.71 -1.54
C HIS A 16 8.55 1.92 -0.56
N GLY A 17 7.23 2.14 -0.57
CA GLY A 17 6.30 1.49 0.36
C GLY A 17 6.45 1.92 1.83
N ASN A 18 6.94 3.14 2.06
CA ASN A 18 7.20 3.70 3.39
C ASN A 18 5.99 4.43 4.00
N LEU A 19 4.86 4.47 3.30
CA LEU A 19 3.63 5.08 3.82
C LEU A 19 2.88 4.12 4.75
N SER A 20 2.26 4.68 5.79
CA SER A 20 1.29 3.93 6.59
C SER A 20 0.06 3.60 5.75
N LEU A 21 -0.67 2.54 6.07
CA LEU A 21 -1.88 2.15 5.30
C LEU A 21 -2.90 3.28 5.17
N LYS A 22 -3.05 4.11 6.22
CA LYS A 22 -3.95 5.27 6.20
C LYS A 22 -3.42 6.39 5.30
N ASP A 23 -2.11 6.62 5.31
CA ASP A 23 -1.49 7.63 4.46
C ASP A 23 -1.46 7.20 2.99
N GLU A 24 -1.26 5.91 2.72
CA GLU A 24 -1.29 5.33 1.37
C GLU A 24 -2.71 5.41 0.77
N GLU A 25 -3.76 5.16 1.56
CA GLU A 25 -5.16 5.33 1.16
C GLU A 25 -5.49 6.81 0.87
N ALA A 26 -5.07 7.74 1.74
CA ALA A 26 -5.28 9.17 1.54
C ALA A 26 -4.53 9.70 0.32
N PHE A 27 -3.29 9.24 0.12
CA PHE A 27 -2.46 9.56 -1.04
C PHE A 27 -3.12 9.09 -2.34
N THR A 28 -3.47 7.81 -2.42
CA THR A 28 -4.08 7.20 -3.61
C THR A 28 -5.39 7.89 -3.97
N ASN A 29 -6.26 8.13 -2.98
CA ASN A 29 -7.53 8.81 -3.19
C ASN A 29 -7.35 10.26 -3.68
N HIS A 30 -6.32 10.97 -3.21
CA HIS A 30 -6.05 12.32 -3.70
C HIS A 30 -5.60 12.33 -5.16
N ILE A 31 -4.63 11.48 -5.53
CA ILE A 31 -4.09 11.44 -6.90
C ILE A 31 -5.15 11.00 -7.92
N LEU A 32 -6.03 10.08 -7.54
CA LEU A 32 -7.13 9.67 -8.41
C LEU A 32 -8.07 10.83 -8.77
N ASN A 33 -8.27 11.77 -7.85
CA ASN A 33 -9.20 12.88 -7.98
C ASN A 33 -8.55 14.24 -8.30
N CYS A 34 -7.22 14.29 -8.44
CA CYS A 34 -6.47 15.53 -8.69
C CYS A 34 -5.56 15.35 -9.91
N ALA A 35 -5.90 16.04 -11.02
CA ALA A 35 -5.13 16.00 -12.25
C ALA A 35 -3.68 16.49 -12.06
N ASP A 36 -3.48 17.60 -11.34
CA ASP A 36 -2.14 18.16 -11.09
C ASP A 36 -1.22 17.18 -10.35
N CYS A 37 -1.74 16.48 -9.33
CA CYS A 37 -0.93 15.50 -8.59
C CYS A 37 -0.70 14.21 -9.38
N ARG A 38 -1.63 13.86 -10.29
CA ARG A 38 -1.45 12.74 -11.22
C ARG A 38 -0.34 13.04 -12.21
N GLU A 39 -0.36 14.23 -12.81
CA GLU A 39 0.68 14.69 -13.74
C GLU A 39 2.05 14.70 -13.05
N GLU A 40 2.15 15.19 -11.81
CA GLU A 40 3.40 15.17 -11.05
C GLU A 40 3.93 13.74 -10.84
N MET A 41 3.05 12.79 -10.56
CA MET A 41 3.42 11.38 -10.39
C MET A 41 3.86 10.74 -11.73
N GLU A 42 3.25 11.14 -12.84
CA GLU A 42 3.68 10.72 -14.19
C GLU A 42 5.09 11.27 -14.49
N ILE A 43 5.34 12.56 -14.20
CA ILE A 43 6.65 13.20 -14.35
C ILE A 43 7.71 12.48 -13.50
N TYR A 44 7.39 12.13 -12.26
CA TYR A 44 8.29 11.36 -11.40
C TYR A 44 8.73 10.04 -12.06
N TYR A 45 7.80 9.27 -12.64
CA TYR A 45 8.14 8.02 -13.31
C TYR A 45 8.86 8.21 -14.65
N ILE A 46 8.58 9.30 -15.38
CA ILE A 46 9.36 9.67 -16.58
C ILE A 46 10.82 9.91 -16.19
N ILE A 47 11.09 10.61 -15.10
CA ILE A 47 12.45 10.85 -14.62
C ILE A 47 13.09 9.52 -14.18
N LEU A 48 12.39 8.75 -13.35
CA LEU A 48 12.91 7.52 -12.75
C LEU A 48 13.21 6.41 -13.77
N TYR A 49 12.39 6.26 -14.81
CA TYR A 49 12.52 5.14 -15.77
C TYR A 49 12.86 5.58 -17.20
N GLY A 50 12.54 6.84 -17.55
CA GLY A 50 12.77 7.39 -18.88
C GLY A 50 14.13 8.07 -19.04
N LEU A 51 14.73 8.61 -17.97
CA LEU A 51 16.02 9.29 -18.02
C LEU A 51 17.16 8.46 -17.42
N GLU A 52 16.87 7.60 -16.44
CA GLU A 52 17.85 6.70 -15.84
C GLU A 52 17.85 5.37 -16.61
N ASP A 53 18.94 5.03 -17.30
CA ASP A 53 19.11 3.72 -17.96
C ASP A 53 19.53 2.64 -16.95
N ASP A 54 18.88 2.65 -15.79
CA ASP A 54 19.16 1.71 -14.72
C ASP A 54 18.41 0.41 -14.96
N SER A 55 19.06 -0.48 -15.73
CA SER A 55 18.52 -1.78 -16.10
C SER A 55 18.09 -2.64 -14.90
N GLU A 56 18.65 -2.40 -13.70
CA GLU A 56 18.25 -3.08 -12.47
C GLU A 56 16.84 -2.66 -12.02
N LYS A 57 16.53 -1.35 -11.99
CA LYS A 57 15.19 -0.83 -11.64
C LYS A 57 14.10 -1.28 -12.62
N ARG A 58 14.46 -1.42 -13.90
CA ARG A 58 13.56 -1.97 -14.94
C ARG A 58 13.25 -3.45 -14.71
N THR A 59 14.24 -4.21 -14.23
CA THR A 59 14.13 -5.66 -14.00
C THR A 59 13.36 -5.99 -12.72
N GLU A 60 13.45 -5.16 -11.67
CA GLU A 60 12.64 -5.34 -10.45
C GLU A 60 11.14 -5.19 -10.72
N ASN A 61 10.76 -4.39 -11.73
CA ASN A 61 9.37 -4.05 -12.01
C ASN A 61 8.76 -4.77 -13.22
N ILE A 62 9.01 -6.09 -13.31
CA ILE A 62 8.45 -6.98 -14.35
C ILE A 62 6.93 -6.80 -14.50
N ARG A 63 6.22 -6.54 -13.38
CA ARG A 63 4.77 -6.33 -13.36
C ARG A 63 4.32 -5.16 -14.23
N TYR A 64 5.15 -4.13 -14.39
CA TYR A 64 4.83 -2.95 -15.18
C TYR A 64 5.70 -2.78 -16.42
N SER A 65 6.50 -3.78 -16.79
CA SER A 65 7.44 -3.69 -17.93
C SER A 65 6.73 -3.33 -19.24
N ALA A 66 5.51 -3.85 -19.47
CA ALA A 66 4.72 -3.54 -20.66
C ALA A 66 4.40 -2.04 -20.81
N TYR A 67 4.15 -1.34 -19.69
CA TYR A 67 3.89 0.10 -19.69
C TYR A 67 5.19 0.88 -19.88
N LEU A 68 6.28 0.43 -19.26
CA LEU A 68 7.61 1.05 -19.38
C LEU A 68 8.17 0.93 -20.80
N ASP A 69 8.04 -0.24 -21.44
CA ASP A 69 8.50 -0.49 -22.80
C ASP A 69 7.69 0.32 -23.84
N ALA A 70 6.41 0.56 -23.54
CA ALA A 70 5.53 1.39 -24.36
C ALA A 70 5.63 2.90 -24.06
N PHE A 71 6.44 3.30 -23.07
CA PHE A 71 6.49 4.68 -22.53
C PHE A 71 5.11 5.23 -22.13
N ASP A 72 4.22 4.35 -21.66
CA ASP A 72 2.87 4.69 -21.20
C ASP A 72 2.85 4.94 -19.69
N PHE A 73 3.32 6.13 -19.29
CA PHE A 73 3.40 6.51 -17.87
C PHE A 73 2.03 6.79 -17.24
N THR A 74 1.06 7.23 -18.04
CA THR A 74 -0.32 7.39 -17.59
C THR A 74 -0.92 6.04 -17.19
N GLY A 75 -0.76 5.01 -18.04
CA GLY A 75 -1.18 3.64 -17.74
C GLY A 75 -0.43 3.04 -16.55
N LEU A 76 0.88 3.31 -16.43
CA LEU A 76 1.69 2.90 -15.29
C LEU A 76 1.15 3.46 -13.96
N VAL A 77 0.89 4.77 -13.91
CA VAL A 77 0.36 5.44 -12.70
C VAL A 77 -1.01 4.89 -12.35
N GLU A 78 -1.91 4.74 -13.32
CA GLU A 78 -3.24 4.18 -13.08
C GLU A 78 -3.15 2.76 -12.51
N GLN A 79 -2.28 1.92 -13.08
CA GLN A 79 -2.11 0.55 -12.63
C GLN A 79 -1.52 0.48 -11.21
N LYS A 80 -0.48 1.27 -10.91
CA LYS A 80 0.10 1.34 -9.55
C LYS A 80 -0.90 1.82 -8.49
N LEU A 81 -1.75 2.80 -8.82
CA LEU A 81 -2.78 3.29 -7.90
C LEU A 81 -3.85 2.21 -7.63
N LYS A 82 -4.31 1.50 -8.68
CA LYS A 82 -5.24 0.37 -8.51
C LYS A 82 -4.65 -0.75 -7.64
N ASP A 83 -3.38 -1.04 -7.86
CA ASP A 83 -2.67 -2.07 -7.11
C ASP A 83 -2.49 -1.69 -5.63
N SER A 84 -2.23 -0.41 -5.34
CA SER A 84 -2.20 0.12 -3.98
C SER A 84 -3.57 0.08 -3.30
N GLU A 85 -4.65 0.45 -4.00
CA GLU A 85 -6.01 0.38 -3.48
C GLU A 85 -6.39 -1.07 -3.11
N ALA A 86 -6.12 -2.03 -4.00
CA ALA A 86 -6.36 -3.45 -3.76
C ALA A 86 -5.54 -3.99 -2.58
N LYS A 87 -4.27 -3.56 -2.45
CA LYS A 87 -3.40 -3.92 -1.32
C LYS A 87 -3.94 -3.35 0.00
N CYS A 88 -4.38 -2.09 0.02
CA CYS A 88 -5.00 -1.48 1.20
C CYS A 88 -6.27 -2.23 1.63
N LEU A 89 -7.13 -2.60 0.69
CA LEU A 89 -8.33 -3.40 0.96
C LEU A 89 -7.99 -4.78 1.53
N PHE A 90 -7.02 -5.46 0.94
CA PHE A 90 -6.56 -6.77 1.41
C PHE A 90 -5.99 -6.70 2.83
N LEU A 91 -5.10 -5.73 3.10
CA LEU A 91 -4.50 -5.54 4.42
C LEU A 91 -5.55 -5.15 5.47
N ARG A 92 -6.53 -4.33 5.12
CA ARG A 92 -7.66 -4.01 6.01
C ARG A 92 -8.48 -5.25 6.36
N GLN A 93 -8.75 -6.12 5.39
CA GLN A 93 -9.49 -7.35 5.64
C GLN A 93 -8.66 -8.34 6.47
N TRP A 94 -7.36 -8.42 6.20
CA TRP A 94 -6.45 -9.30 6.92
C TRP A 94 -6.22 -8.87 8.37
N THR A 95 -6.03 -7.57 8.63
CA THR A 95 -5.90 -7.01 9.99
C THR A 95 -7.15 -7.26 10.83
N HIS A 96 -8.34 -7.14 10.24
CA HIS A 96 -9.57 -7.50 10.92
C HIS A 96 -9.60 -9.00 11.26
N PHE A 97 -9.24 -9.85 10.30
CA PHE A 97 -9.24 -11.30 10.49
C PHE A 97 -8.24 -11.76 11.57
N THR A 98 -7.01 -11.23 11.57
CA THR A 98 -5.99 -11.56 12.57
C THR A 98 -6.40 -11.09 13.95
N ARG A 99 -7.00 -9.90 14.07
CA ARG A 99 -7.50 -9.39 15.35
C ARG A 99 -8.61 -10.27 15.92
N VAL A 100 -9.59 -10.67 15.10
CA VAL A 100 -10.67 -11.57 15.54
C VAL A 100 -10.11 -12.92 15.98
N ARG A 101 -9.18 -13.51 15.22
CA ARG A 101 -8.54 -14.76 15.61
C ARG A 101 -7.74 -14.65 16.90
N TYR A 102 -7.03 -13.55 17.10
CA TYR A 102 -6.28 -13.31 18.33
C TYR A 102 -7.20 -13.25 19.55
N ILE A 103 -8.32 -12.51 19.48
CA ILE A 103 -9.30 -12.43 20.55
C ILE A 103 -9.87 -13.82 20.86
N PHE A 104 -10.25 -14.58 19.84
CA PHE A 104 -10.79 -15.92 20.02
C PHE A 104 -9.81 -16.86 20.76
N VAL A 105 -8.55 -16.93 20.30
CA VAL A 105 -7.52 -17.78 20.92
C VAL A 105 -7.24 -17.35 22.37
N SER A 106 -7.15 -16.05 22.62
CA SER A 106 -6.94 -15.51 23.97
C SER A 106 -8.09 -15.89 24.91
N THR A 107 -9.33 -15.83 24.44
CA THR A 107 -10.52 -16.18 25.24
C THR A 107 -10.51 -17.66 25.63
N VAL A 108 -10.19 -18.55 24.69
CA VAL A 108 -10.08 -20.00 24.94
C VAL A 108 -8.97 -20.30 25.95
N MET A 109 -7.81 -19.64 25.83
CA MET A 109 -6.69 -19.82 26.76
C MET A 109 -7.05 -19.39 28.20
N VAL A 110 -7.79 -18.30 28.37
CA VAL A 110 -8.25 -17.86 29.70
C VAL A 110 -9.26 -18.84 30.28
N LEU A 111 -10.21 -19.32 29.47
CA LEU A 111 -11.22 -20.29 29.92
C LEU A 111 -10.58 -21.62 30.37
N THR A 112 -9.60 -22.13 29.62
CA THR A 112 -8.90 -23.36 30.03
C THR A 112 -8.09 -23.17 31.31
N ALA A 113 -7.41 -22.02 31.47
CA ALA A 113 -6.71 -21.69 32.71
C ALA A 113 -7.67 -21.62 33.91
N LEU A 114 -8.85 -21.00 33.76
CA LEU A 114 -9.87 -20.94 34.80
C LEU A 114 -10.40 -22.33 35.18
N LEU A 115 -10.66 -23.19 34.20
CA LEU A 115 -11.08 -24.58 34.46
C LEU A 115 -10.03 -25.36 35.26
N LEU A 116 -8.75 -25.21 34.92
CA LEU A 116 -7.66 -25.86 35.66
C LEU A 116 -7.55 -25.36 37.11
N ILE A 117 -7.77 -24.06 37.34
CA ILE A 117 -7.80 -23.48 38.68
C ILE A 117 -8.96 -24.08 39.49
N ILE A 118 -10.15 -24.16 38.90
CA ILE A 118 -11.34 -24.75 39.56
C ILE A 118 -11.08 -26.21 39.93
N ILE A 119 -10.57 -27.02 39.00
CA ILE A 119 -10.24 -28.44 39.24
C ILE A 119 -9.19 -28.62 40.33
N LYS A 120 -8.23 -27.68 40.47
CA LYS A 120 -7.18 -27.78 41.50
C LYS A 120 -7.67 -27.38 42.90
N PHE A 121 -8.66 -26.49 42.96
CA PHE A 121 -9.15 -25.91 44.22
C PHE A 121 -10.34 -26.67 44.81
N PHE A 122 -11.02 -27.48 44.00
CA PHE A 122 -12.17 -28.32 44.38
C PHE A 122 -11.78 -29.79 44.35
#